data_AF-A0AAQ3Q559-F1
#
_entry.id   AF-A0AAQ3Q559-F1
#
_cell.length_a   1.000
_cell.length_b   1.000
_cell.length_c   1.000
_cell.angle_alpha   90.00
_cell.angle_beta   90.00
_cell.angle_gamma   90.00
#
_symmetry.space_group_name_H-M   'P 1'
#
loop_
_entity.id
_entity.type
_entity.pdbx_description
1 polymer ?
#
loop_
_entity_poly.entity_id
_entity_poly.type
_entity_poly.pdbx_seq_one_letter_code
_entity_poly.pdbx_strand_id
1 'polypeptide(L)'
;MRCLFDEQGKELRDSALSAHIIQFYTNPFSTNSNEVNACDLSFVQQKMTTDMNASLDHPYSADEILQAVMMMHPSKALGPNGLPPMFYQKYWPIVGQDVVQLVKDPKYIFQYRPISPCNVICKVATKVLANRLQTILGEIIDEAQSAFVSGRIITNNILCAFEVFHHMKTRGSRNRKVMSLKLDMAKAYDRVE
;
A
#
# COMPACT_ATOMS: atom_id res chain seq x y z
N MET A 1 27.43 9.62 14.05
CA MET A 1 27.03 10.40 12.86
C MET A 1 26.93 9.41 11.71
N ARG A 2 25.75 9.18 11.12
CA ARG A 2 25.58 8.21 10.02
C ARG A 2 25.57 9.01 8.72
N CYS A 3 26.63 8.90 7.93
CA CYS A 3 26.72 9.50 6.59
C CYS A 3 26.37 8.43 5.55
N LEU A 4 25.70 8.82 4.48
CA LEU A 4 25.42 7.94 3.34
C LEU A 4 26.51 8.13 2.29
N PHE A 5 27.01 7.02 1.77
CA PHE A 5 28.04 6.99 0.74
C PHE A 5 27.40 6.43 -0.54
N ASP A 6 27.78 6.95 -1.69
CA ASP A 6 27.39 6.35 -2.97
C ASP A 6 28.17 5.05 -3.24
N GLU A 7 27.85 4.39 -4.36
CA GLU A 7 28.52 3.15 -4.80
C GLU A 7 30.03 3.34 -5.07
N GLN A 8 30.50 4.58 -5.18
CA GLN A 8 31.90 4.94 -5.39
C GLN A 8 32.60 5.33 -4.07
N GLY A 9 31.92 5.20 -2.93
CA GLY A 9 32.46 5.50 -1.61
C GLY A 9 32.55 7.00 -1.30
N LYS A 10 31.90 7.86 -2.08
CA LYS A 10 31.86 9.30 -1.85
C LYS A 10 30.71 9.66 -0.91
N GLU A 11 31.02 10.47 0.10
CA GLU A 11 30.04 10.96 1.07
C GLU A 11 29.00 11.85 0.38
N LEU A 12 27.72 11.50 0.50
CA LEU A 12 26.60 12.23 -0.05
C LEU A 12 26.08 13.26 0.97
N ARG A 13 25.95 14.52 0.54
CA ARG A 13 25.42 15.62 1.36
C ARG A 13 24.27 16.33 0.63
N ASP A 14 23.33 16.86 1.42
CA ASP A 14 22.22 17.74 1.04
C ASP A 14 21.53 17.38 -0.29
N SER A 15 21.84 18.09 -1.37
CA SER A 15 21.19 17.94 -2.69
C SER A 15 21.51 16.61 -3.36
N ALA A 16 22.75 16.12 -3.22
CA ALA A 16 23.18 14.85 -3.78
C ALA A 16 22.51 13.67 -3.06
N LEU A 17 22.25 13.82 -1.76
CA LEU A 17 21.54 12.81 -0.98
C LEU A 17 20.08 12.67 -1.45
N SER A 18 19.38 13.79 -1.64
CA SER A 18 17.99 13.76 -2.11
C SER A 18 17.89 13.15 -3.51
N ALA A 19 18.77 13.53 -4.42
CA ALA A 19 18.80 12.96 -5.77
C ALA A 19 19.09 11.45 -5.75
N HIS A 20 20.04 11.02 -4.90
CA HIS A 20 20.39 9.61 -4.75
C HIS A 20 19.25 8.78 -4.15
N ILE A 21 18.54 9.30 -3.15
CA ILE A 21 17.37 8.62 -2.57
C ILE A 21 16.26 8.50 -3.63
N ILE A 22 15.97 9.58 -4.35
CA ILE A 22 14.96 9.56 -5.42
C ILE A 22 15.35 8.53 -6.47
N GLN A 23 16.60 8.54 -6.95
CA GLN A 23 17.08 7.56 -7.93
C GLN A 23 17.02 6.12 -7.40
N PHE A 24 17.44 5.89 -6.15
CA PHE A 24 17.39 4.58 -5.50
C PHE A 24 15.96 4.03 -5.41
N TYR A 25 14.98 4.87 -5.14
CA TYR A 25 13.55 4.48 -5.14
C TYR A 25 12.88 4.61 -6.51
N THR A 26 13.54 5.12 -7.54
CA THR A 26 12.98 5.19 -8.90
C THR A 26 13.44 3.99 -9.71
N ASN A 27 14.72 3.61 -9.63
CA ASN A 27 15.33 2.53 -10.41
C ASN A 27 14.63 1.16 -10.26
N PRO A 28 14.20 0.73 -9.05
CA PRO A 28 13.48 -0.54 -8.86
C PRO A 28 12.08 -0.54 -9.47
N PHE A 29 11.48 0.65 -9.64
CA PHE A 29 10.13 0.84 -10.20
C PHE A 29 10.19 1.38 -11.64
N SER A 30 11.38 1.41 -12.24
CA SER A 30 11.62 1.80 -13.62
C SER A 30 11.89 0.54 -14.43
N THR A 31 10.98 0.18 -15.32
CA THR A 31 11.17 -1.00 -16.17
C THR A 31 12.26 -0.72 -17.22
N ASN A 32 13.33 -1.51 -17.20
CA ASN A 32 14.46 -1.39 -18.14
C ASN A 32 14.30 -2.32 -19.36
N SER A 33 13.09 -2.56 -19.84
CA SER A 33 12.86 -3.51 -20.94
C SER A 33 12.22 -2.83 -22.17
N ASN A 34 13.04 -2.70 -23.22
CA ASN A 34 12.55 -2.59 -24.60
C ASN A 34 11.87 -3.89 -25.10
N GLU A 35 11.76 -4.90 -24.24
CA GLU A 35 11.01 -6.14 -24.48
C GLU A 35 10.04 -6.38 -23.31
N VAL A 36 9.08 -5.48 -23.11
CA VAL A 36 7.82 -5.92 -22.52
C VAL A 36 7.13 -6.70 -23.62
N ASN A 37 7.27 -8.03 -23.62
CA ASN A 37 6.21 -8.87 -24.18
C ASN A 37 4.97 -8.56 -23.35
N ALA A 38 4.27 -7.50 -23.71
CA ALA A 38 3.03 -7.11 -23.08
C ALA A 38 2.14 -8.33 -23.19
N CYS A 39 1.90 -9.01 -22.06
CA CYS A 39 0.76 -9.89 -21.96
C CYS A 39 -0.41 -9.10 -22.53
N ASP A 40 -1.12 -9.65 -23.50
CA ASP A 40 -2.25 -8.99 -24.11
C ASP A 40 -3.32 -8.79 -23.04
N LEU A 41 -3.30 -7.65 -22.35
CA LEU A 41 -4.23 -7.31 -21.27
C LEU A 41 -5.58 -6.84 -21.83
N SER A 42 -5.87 -7.03 -23.13
CA SER A 42 -7.17 -6.67 -23.72
C SER A 42 -8.35 -7.35 -23.03
N PHE A 43 -8.13 -8.50 -22.38
CA PHE A 43 -9.14 -9.19 -21.56
C PHE A 43 -9.38 -8.54 -20.19
N VAL A 44 -8.48 -7.67 -19.72
CA VAL A 44 -8.61 -6.97 -18.44
C VAL A 44 -9.53 -5.77 -18.65
N GLN A 45 -10.74 -5.87 -18.11
CA GLN A 45 -11.70 -4.77 -18.16
C GLN A 45 -11.26 -3.63 -17.24
N GLN A 46 -11.27 -2.41 -17.77
CA GLN A 46 -11.12 -1.21 -16.95
C GLN A 46 -12.34 -1.07 -16.04
N LYS A 47 -12.16 -1.34 -14.75
CA LYS A 47 -13.20 -1.17 -13.73
C LYS A 47 -13.17 0.20 -13.03
N MET A 48 -12.08 0.94 -13.19
CA MET A 48 -11.88 2.23 -12.55
C MET A 48 -12.51 3.34 -13.38
N THR A 49 -13.58 3.97 -12.85
CA THR A 49 -14.28 5.08 -13.50
C THR A 49 -13.57 6.41 -13.25
N THR A 50 -13.87 7.42 -14.08
CA THR A 50 -13.33 8.78 -13.91
C THR A 50 -13.70 9.39 -12.56
N ASP A 51 -14.90 9.10 -12.06
CA ASP A 51 -15.38 9.60 -10.77
C ASP A 51 -14.63 8.95 -9.59
N MET A 52 -14.31 7.66 -9.68
CA MET A 52 -13.46 6.98 -8.69
C MET A 52 -12.07 7.61 -8.66
N ASN A 53 -11.48 7.91 -9.82
CA ASN A 53 -10.18 8.57 -9.90
C ASN A 53 -10.21 9.97 -9.29
N ALA A 54 -11.23 10.78 -9.64
CA ALA A 54 -11.41 12.10 -9.04
C ALA A 54 -11.56 12.03 -7.51
N SER A 55 -12.22 10.99 -7.00
CA SER A 55 -12.34 10.75 -5.55
C SER A 55 -11.03 10.30 -4.90
N LEU A 56 -10.13 9.63 -5.61
CA LEU A 56 -8.84 9.21 -5.06
C LEU A 56 -7.82 10.34 -5.08
N ASP A 57 -7.84 11.17 -6.14
CA ASP A 57 -6.84 12.21 -6.42
C ASP A 57 -7.08 13.52 -5.67
N HIS A 58 -8.21 13.68 -4.99
CA HIS A 58 -8.50 14.94 -4.31
C HIS A 58 -7.48 15.23 -3.18
N PRO A 59 -7.15 16.51 -2.88
CA PRO A 59 -6.24 16.84 -1.80
C PRO A 59 -6.67 16.26 -0.44
N TYR A 60 -5.72 15.90 0.42
CA TYR A 60 -6.02 15.43 1.78
C TYR A 60 -6.85 16.46 2.53
N SER A 61 -7.96 16.05 3.15
CA SER A 61 -8.72 16.90 4.07
C SER A 61 -8.22 16.74 5.51
N ALA A 62 -8.46 17.75 6.36
CA ALA A 62 -8.09 17.66 7.78
C ALA A 62 -8.87 16.54 8.49
N ASP A 63 -10.13 16.34 8.11
CA ASP A 63 -11.00 15.32 8.68
C ASP A 63 -10.54 13.91 8.36
N GLU A 64 -10.13 13.63 7.12
CA GLU A 64 -9.57 12.33 6.75
C GLU A 64 -8.28 12.02 7.53
N ILE A 65 -7.43 13.03 7.73
CA ILE A 65 -6.18 12.88 8.47
C ILE A 65 -6.50 12.57 9.94
N LEU A 66 -7.44 13.31 10.55
CA LEU A 66 -7.91 13.05 11.91
C LEU A 66 -8.50 11.64 12.02
N GLN A 67 -9.40 11.25 11.12
CA GLN A 67 -9.99 9.92 11.09
C GLN A 67 -8.92 8.83 10.97
N ALA A 68 -7.95 9.00 10.09
CA ALA A 68 -6.83 8.07 9.93
C ALA A 68 -6.03 7.91 11.24
N VAL A 69 -5.77 9.02 11.95
CA VAL A 69 -5.10 9.00 13.26
C VAL A 69 -5.93 8.27 14.32
N MET A 70 -7.24 8.51 14.36
CA MET A 70 -8.14 7.89 15.34
C MET A 70 -8.36 6.40 15.08
N MET A 71 -8.33 5.96 13.81
CA MET A 71 -8.44 4.54 13.45
C MET A 71 -7.16 3.73 13.71
N MET A 72 -6.02 4.38 13.98
CA MET A 72 -4.79 3.66 14.31
C MET A 72 -4.90 3.00 15.68
N HIS A 73 -4.45 1.75 15.79
CA HIS A 73 -4.42 1.08 17.09
C HIS A 73 -3.50 1.85 18.06
N PRO A 74 -3.97 2.17 19.28
CA PRO A 74 -3.22 2.92 20.29
C PRO A 74 -1.78 2.41 20.51
N SER A 75 -1.61 1.10 20.60
CA SER A 75 -0.32 0.44 20.89
C SER A 75 0.40 -0.13 19.66
N LYS A 76 0.05 0.30 18.43
CA LYS A 76 0.71 -0.22 17.21
C LYS A 76 2.23 0.00 17.28
N ALA A 77 2.97 -1.04 16.89
CA ALA A 77 4.42 -1.11 17.08
C ALA A 77 5.18 0.11 16.51
N LEU A 78 6.13 0.56 17.31
CA LEU A 78 7.01 1.69 17.07
C LEU A 78 8.02 1.30 15.99
N GLY A 79 8.23 2.18 15.00
CA GLY A 79 9.51 2.17 14.31
C GLY A 79 10.60 2.62 15.30
N PRO A 80 11.89 2.40 15.01
CA PRO A 80 12.98 2.58 15.98
C PRO A 80 13.05 3.94 16.72
N ASN A 81 12.35 5.00 16.26
CA ASN A 81 12.47 6.37 16.79
C ASN A 81 11.14 7.17 16.94
N GLY A 82 9.95 6.55 16.96
CA GLY A 82 8.65 7.28 16.89
C GLY A 82 7.84 7.35 18.19
N LEU A 83 6.99 8.37 18.36
CA LEU A 83 5.92 8.40 19.37
C LEU A 83 4.77 7.45 18.97
N PRO A 84 4.08 6.79 19.93
CA PRO A 84 2.97 5.90 19.60
C PRO A 84 1.75 6.68 19.07
N PRO A 85 0.86 6.05 18.27
CA PRO A 85 -0.39 6.67 17.83
C PRO A 85 -1.22 7.28 18.98
N MET A 86 -1.19 6.67 20.17
CA MET A 86 -1.83 7.22 21.39
C MET A 86 -1.46 8.67 21.69
N PHE A 87 -0.21 9.05 21.44
CA PHE A 87 0.24 10.42 21.69
C PHE A 87 -0.55 11.40 20.82
N TYR A 88 -0.62 11.13 19.52
CA TYR A 88 -1.31 11.98 18.55
C TYR A 88 -2.83 11.97 18.76
N GLN A 89 -3.39 10.84 19.17
CA GLN A 89 -4.81 10.74 19.52
C GLN A 89 -5.14 11.58 20.76
N LYS A 90 -4.32 11.48 21.82
CA LYS A 90 -4.56 12.17 23.09
C LYS A 90 -4.30 13.67 23.00
N TYR A 91 -3.22 14.07 22.32
CA TYR A 91 -2.78 15.46 22.24
C TYR A 91 -3.16 16.12 20.92
N TRP A 92 -4.14 15.58 20.19
CA TRP A 92 -4.63 16.15 18.92
C TRP A 92 -4.93 17.65 18.98
N PRO A 93 -5.53 18.21 20.06
CA PRO A 93 -5.77 19.66 20.14
C PRO A 93 -4.50 20.52 20.10
N ILE A 94 -3.34 19.92 20.43
CA ILE A 94 -2.04 20.60 20.48
C ILE A 94 -1.27 20.36 19.18
N VAL A 95 -1.16 19.09 18.75
CA VAL A 95 -0.28 18.71 17.62
C VAL A 95 -1.02 18.50 16.30
N GLY A 96 -2.35 18.53 16.31
CA GLY A 96 -3.18 18.18 15.14
C GLY A 96 -2.95 19.10 13.96
N GLN A 97 -2.82 20.41 14.21
CA GLN A 97 -2.58 21.38 13.15
C GLN A 97 -1.24 21.14 12.44
N ASP A 98 -0.18 20.86 13.19
CA ASP A 98 1.14 20.55 12.65
C ASP A 98 1.11 19.25 11.84
N VAL A 99 0.42 18.21 12.34
CA VAL A 99 0.26 16.94 11.61
C VAL A 99 -0.48 17.13 10.30
N VAL A 100 -1.58 17.90 10.29
CA VAL A 100 -2.34 18.19 9.07
C VAL A 100 -1.46 18.93 8.05
N GLN A 101 -0.72 19.94 8.49
CA GLN A 101 0.17 20.69 7.60
C GLN A 101 1.28 19.81 7.02
N LEU A 102 1.89 18.95 7.85
CA LEU A 102 2.96 18.04 7.44
C LEU A 102 2.49 16.96 6.46
N VAL A 103 1.26 16.45 6.60
CA VAL A 103 0.68 15.47 5.68
C VAL A 103 0.27 16.13 4.35
N LYS A 104 -0.26 17.36 4.39
CA LYS A 104 -0.67 18.11 3.19
C LYS A 104 0.50 18.64 2.38
N ASP A 105 1.56 19.09 3.06
CA ASP A 105 2.77 19.60 2.42
C ASP A 105 4.03 19.02 3.08
N PRO A 106 4.61 17.96 2.50
CA PRO A 106 5.80 17.31 3.06
C PRO A 106 7.06 18.18 3.00
N LYS A 107 7.05 19.36 2.33
CA LYS A 107 8.19 20.28 2.31
C LYS A 107 8.55 20.80 3.71
N TYR A 108 7.57 20.84 4.63
CA TYR A 108 7.78 21.25 6.02
C TYR A 108 8.47 20.17 6.88
N ILE A 109 8.56 18.92 6.41
CA ILE A 109 9.23 17.82 7.14
C ILE A 109 10.72 18.14 7.36
N PHE A 110 11.36 18.86 6.44
CA PHE A 110 12.78 19.23 6.51
C PHE A 110 13.08 20.40 7.45
N GLN A 111 12.06 21.15 7.89
CA GLN A 111 12.23 22.26 8.84
C GLN A 111 12.24 21.79 10.30
N TYR A 112 11.83 20.56 10.57
CA TYR A 112 11.87 19.93 11.89
C TYR A 112 13.01 18.91 11.98
N ARG A 113 13.60 18.78 13.17
CA ARG A 113 14.81 17.96 13.40
C ARG A 113 14.64 16.54 12.80
N PRO A 114 15.59 16.01 11.99
CA PRO A 114 15.34 14.94 10.99
C PRO A 114 14.95 13.52 11.47
N ILE A 115 14.54 13.28 12.73
CA ILE A 115 14.68 11.92 13.31
C ILE A 115 13.36 11.30 13.86
N SER A 116 12.30 12.04 14.20
CA SER A 116 11.20 11.45 15.01
C SER A 116 9.79 11.32 14.38
N PRO A 117 9.25 12.27 13.58
CA PRO A 117 7.84 12.17 13.15
C PRO A 117 7.61 11.48 11.79
N CYS A 118 8.63 11.31 10.94
CA CYS A 118 8.45 10.81 9.57
C CYS A 118 7.72 9.46 9.48
N ASN A 119 7.98 8.55 10.42
CA ASN A 119 7.30 7.25 10.46
C ASN A 119 5.80 7.36 10.74
N VAL A 120 5.37 8.33 11.55
CA VAL A 120 3.95 8.51 11.85
C VAL A 120 3.26 9.25 10.72
N ILE A 121 3.87 10.30 10.18
CA ILE A 121 3.33 11.07 9.05
C ILE A 121 3.11 10.16 7.84
N CYS A 122 4.11 9.35 7.46
CA CYS A 122 3.96 8.39 6.37
C CYS A 122 2.88 7.35 6.67
N LYS A 123 2.80 6.84 7.91
CA LYS A 123 1.73 5.91 8.31
C LYS A 123 0.35 6.56 8.24
N VAL A 124 0.22 7.83 8.62
CA VAL A 124 -1.03 8.60 8.50
C VAL A 124 -1.39 8.77 7.03
N ALA A 125 -0.47 9.23 6.19
CA ALA A 125 -0.69 9.39 4.75
C ALA A 125 -1.11 8.07 4.08
N THR A 126 -0.35 6.99 4.31
CA THR A 126 -0.70 5.65 3.81
C THR A 126 -2.02 5.14 4.37
N LYS A 127 -2.38 5.49 5.61
CA LYS A 127 -3.68 5.13 6.20
C LYS A 127 -4.82 5.91 5.56
N VAL A 128 -4.65 7.19 5.25
CA VAL A 128 -5.63 7.98 4.49
C VAL A 128 -5.84 7.37 3.10
N LEU A 129 -4.75 7.08 2.37
CA LEU A 129 -4.82 6.42 1.07
C LEU A 129 -5.52 5.05 1.15
N ALA A 130 -5.18 4.24 2.15
CA ALA A 130 -5.84 2.95 2.36
C ALA A 130 -7.35 3.12 2.64
N ASN A 131 -7.75 4.13 3.40
CA ASN A 131 -9.17 4.42 3.67
C ASN A 131 -9.91 4.84 2.40
N ARG A 132 -9.28 5.65 1.53
CA ARG A 132 -9.86 6.02 0.22
C ARG A 132 -9.97 4.82 -0.71
N LEU A 133 -8.92 4.00 -0.79
CA LEU A 133 -8.95 2.78 -1.61
C LEU A 133 -10.05 1.82 -1.13
N GLN A 134 -10.26 1.71 0.18
CA GLN A 134 -11.28 0.83 0.75
C GLN A 134 -12.71 1.14 0.27
N THR A 135 -13.04 2.38 -0.10
CA THR A 135 -14.40 2.72 -0.55
C THR A 135 -14.70 2.14 -1.93
N ILE A 136 -13.71 2.09 -2.80
CA ILE A 136 -13.86 1.61 -4.19
C ILE A 136 -13.40 0.16 -4.39
N LEU A 137 -12.63 -0.39 -3.43
CA LEU A 137 -11.96 -1.68 -3.58
C LEU A 137 -12.96 -2.79 -3.91
N GLY A 138 -14.15 -2.77 -3.32
CA GLY A 138 -15.20 -3.77 -3.53
C GLY A 138 -15.75 -3.83 -4.95
N GLU A 139 -15.72 -2.72 -5.69
CA GLU A 139 -16.20 -2.61 -7.07
C GLU A 139 -15.12 -3.02 -8.08
N ILE A 140 -13.85 -2.72 -7.75
CA ILE A 140 -12.72 -2.95 -8.66
C ILE A 140 -12.23 -4.40 -8.60
N ILE A 141 -12.21 -5.03 -7.43
CA ILE A 141 -11.73 -6.42 -7.32
C ILE A 141 -12.83 -7.42 -7.67
N ASP A 142 -12.42 -8.58 -8.17
CA ASP A 142 -13.35 -9.70 -8.43
C ASP A 142 -13.94 -10.27 -7.13
N GLU A 143 -15.17 -10.77 -7.16
CA GLU A 143 -15.84 -11.39 -6.00
C GLU A 143 -15.05 -12.59 -5.45
N ALA A 144 -14.29 -13.29 -6.29
CA ALA A 144 -13.43 -14.40 -5.89
C ALA A 144 -12.26 -13.97 -4.97
N GLN A 145 -11.90 -12.68 -4.94
CA GLN A 145 -10.87 -12.16 -4.04
C GLN A 145 -11.43 -11.90 -2.64
N SER A 146 -11.34 -12.89 -1.76
CA SER A 146 -11.89 -12.78 -0.38
C SER A 146 -10.91 -12.19 0.65
N ALA A 147 -9.61 -12.14 0.38
CA ALA A 147 -8.61 -11.69 1.35
C ALA A 147 -8.36 -10.17 1.27
N PHE A 148 -8.17 -9.53 2.42
CA PHE A 148 -7.84 -8.09 2.56
C PHE A 148 -8.91 -7.11 2.05
N VAL A 149 -10.17 -7.55 1.98
CA VAL A 149 -11.33 -6.74 1.58
C VAL A 149 -12.28 -6.65 2.74
N SER A 150 -12.73 -5.44 3.06
CA SER A 150 -13.72 -5.23 4.12
C SER A 150 -15.03 -5.97 3.77
N GLY A 151 -15.61 -6.69 4.74
CA GLY A 151 -16.86 -7.43 4.56
C GLY A 151 -16.73 -8.80 3.88
N ARG A 152 -15.55 -9.19 3.39
CA ARG A 152 -15.31 -10.54 2.84
C ARG A 152 -14.58 -11.43 3.85
N ILE A 153 -14.92 -12.72 3.86
CA ILE A 153 -14.38 -13.69 4.82
C ILE A 153 -13.57 -14.75 4.07
N ILE A 154 -12.37 -15.05 4.56
CA ILE A 154 -11.46 -16.05 3.96
C ILE A 154 -12.07 -17.46 3.88
N THR A 155 -13.07 -17.76 4.73
CA THR A 155 -13.80 -19.03 4.74
C THR A 155 -14.54 -19.28 3.42
N ASN A 156 -14.95 -18.25 2.69
CA ASN A 156 -15.62 -18.40 1.40
C ASN A 156 -14.70 -19.04 0.35
N ASN A 157 -13.42 -18.67 0.35
CA ASN A 157 -12.43 -19.29 -0.54
C ASN A 157 -12.21 -20.76 -0.21
N ILE A 158 -12.24 -21.12 1.08
CA ILE A 158 -12.12 -22.50 1.53
C ILE A 158 -13.33 -23.31 1.05
N LEU A 159 -14.55 -22.77 1.19
CA LEU A 159 -15.77 -23.42 0.72
C LEU A 159 -15.78 -23.62 -0.80
N CYS A 160 -15.45 -22.57 -1.55
CA CYS A 160 -15.34 -22.63 -3.00
C CYS A 160 -14.31 -23.69 -3.45
N ALA A 161 -13.13 -23.73 -2.80
CA ALA A 161 -12.14 -24.77 -3.07
C ALA A 161 -12.68 -26.18 -2.78
N PHE A 162 -13.38 -26.38 -1.66
CA PHE A 162 -14.01 -27.67 -1.34
C PHE A 162 -15.03 -28.10 -2.39
N GLU A 163 -15.87 -27.18 -2.86
CA GLU A 163 -16.85 -27.45 -3.93
C GLU A 163 -16.16 -27.84 -5.24
N VAL A 164 -15.10 -27.12 -5.63
CA VAL A 164 -14.29 -27.43 -6.81
C VAL A 164 -13.67 -28.83 -6.68
N PHE A 165 -13.04 -29.17 -5.56
CA PHE A 165 -12.47 -30.49 -5.32
C PHE A 165 -13.53 -31.60 -5.29
N HIS A 166 -14.69 -31.33 -4.67
CA HIS A 166 -15.80 -32.27 -4.65
C HIS A 166 -16.34 -32.52 -6.07
N HIS A 167 -16.54 -31.45 -6.86
CA HIS A 167 -17.00 -31.55 -8.24
C HIS A 167 -16.05 -32.39 -9.10
N MET A 168 -14.73 -32.16 -8.96
CA MET A 168 -13.70 -32.94 -9.66
C MET A 168 -13.77 -34.43 -9.28
N LYS A 169 -13.94 -34.74 -7.99
CA LYS A 169 -14.02 -36.13 -7.50
C LYS A 169 -15.28 -36.86 -7.99
N THR A 170 -16.41 -36.18 -8.04
CA THR A 170 -17.71 -36.77 -8.42
C THR A 170 -17.89 -36.89 -9.94
N ARG A 171 -17.23 -36.05 -10.75
CA ARG A 171 -17.36 -36.06 -12.22
C ARG A 171 -16.15 -36.60 -12.99
N GLY A 172 -15.00 -36.80 -12.35
CA GLY A 172 -13.76 -37.29 -12.98
C GLY A 172 -13.80 -38.69 -13.62
N SER A 173 -14.92 -39.42 -13.48
CA SER A 173 -15.12 -40.75 -14.10
C SER A 173 -15.82 -40.71 -15.47
N ARG A 174 -16.51 -39.61 -15.83
CA ARG A 174 -17.21 -39.47 -17.13
C ARG A 174 -16.37 -38.69 -18.15
N ASN A 175 -15.41 -39.36 -18.82
CA ASN A 175 -14.70 -38.93 -20.05
C ASN A 175 -14.11 -37.50 -20.15
N ARG A 176 -14.18 -36.66 -19.12
CA ARG A 176 -13.56 -35.33 -19.05
C ARG A 176 -12.45 -35.34 -18.01
N LYS A 177 -11.21 -35.16 -18.45
CA LYS A 177 -10.06 -34.93 -17.58
C LYS A 177 -10.17 -33.51 -17.02
N VAL A 178 -10.30 -33.38 -15.70
CA VAL A 178 -10.32 -32.09 -15.00
C VAL A 178 -8.98 -31.90 -14.27
N MET A 179 -8.45 -30.69 -14.29
CA MET A 179 -7.17 -30.33 -13.66
C MET A 179 -7.37 -29.08 -12.80
N SER A 180 -6.83 -29.10 -11.58
CA SER A 180 -6.73 -27.92 -10.72
C SER A 180 -5.32 -27.35 -10.75
N LEU A 181 -5.20 -26.04 -10.91
CA LEU A 181 -3.93 -25.33 -10.87
C LEU A 181 -3.85 -24.50 -9.59
N LYS A 182 -2.78 -24.68 -8.81
CA LYS A 182 -2.45 -23.85 -7.65
C LYS A 182 -1.20 -23.04 -7.98
N LEU A 183 -1.34 -21.72 -7.95
CA LEU A 183 -0.24 -20.77 -8.15
C LEU A 183 0.11 -20.13 -6.81
N ASP A 184 1.39 -19.95 -6.54
CA ASP A 184 1.91 -19.26 -5.35
C ASP A 184 3.05 -18.32 -5.76
N MET A 185 3.09 -17.14 -5.18
CA MET A 185 4.10 -16.11 -5.50
C MET A 185 5.11 -16.02 -4.35
N ALA A 186 6.35 -16.42 -4.63
CA ALA A 186 7.44 -16.29 -3.68
C ALA A 186 7.76 -14.80 -3.45
N LYS A 187 7.67 -14.36 -2.18
CA LYS A 187 7.99 -12.98 -1.77
C LYS A 187 7.23 -11.93 -2.59
N ALA A 188 5.90 -12.05 -2.63
CA ALA A 188 5.03 -11.20 -3.44
C ALA A 188 5.28 -9.69 -3.27
N TYR A 189 5.65 -9.23 -2.07
CA TYR A 189 5.95 -7.81 -1.82
C TYR A 189 7.36 -7.37 -2.25
N ASP A 190 8.31 -8.30 -2.42
CA ASP A 190 9.68 -8.00 -2.84
C ASP A 190 9.85 -7.99 -4.37
N ARG A 191 8.83 -8.48 -5.10
CA ARG A 191 8.86 -8.71 -6.56
C ARG A 191 7.80 -7.92 -7.34
N VAL A 192 7.31 -6.82 -6.77
CA VAL A 192 6.38 -5.93 -7.47
C VAL A 192 7.20 -5.09 -8.45
N GLU A 193 7.05 -5.38 -9.75
CA GLU A 193 7.59 -4.60 -10.89
C GLU A 193 6.50 -3.73 -11.52
#